data_AF-A0A411PER2-F1
#
_entry.id   AF-A0A411PER2-F1
#
_cell.length_a   1.000
_cell.length_b   1.000
_cell.length_c   1.000
_cell.angle_alpha   90.00
_cell.angle_beta   90.00
_cell.angle_gamma   90.00
#
_symmetry.space_group_name_H-M   'P 1'
#
loop_
_entity.id
_entity.type
_entity.pdbx_description
1 polymer ?
#
loop_
_entity_poly.entity_id
_entity_poly.type
_entity_poly.pdbx_seq_one_letter_code
_entity_poly.pdbx_strand_id
1 'polypeptide(L)'
;MSNIIQLLERMGQDAQLQDAQQLAQEIAQAEISAEQKQALVNQDAQALHKELDVCPDVVCLMVPDKPDEPDEDNDDKPDEVQLKRLA
;
A
#
# COMPACT_ATOMS: atom_id res chain seq x y z
N MET A 1 -11.47 14.21 3.04
CA MET A 1 -11.22 12.75 2.88
C MET A 1 -11.49 12.40 1.43
N SER A 2 -10.68 11.52 0.84
CA SER A 2 -10.92 11.07 -0.54
C SER A 2 -12.03 10.02 -0.55
N ASN A 3 -12.97 10.14 -1.49
CA ASN A 3 -14.15 9.26 -1.60
C ASN A 3 -13.76 7.77 -1.73
N ILE A 4 -12.64 7.49 -2.40
CA ILE A 4 -12.10 6.14 -2.58
C ILE A 4 -11.62 5.51 -1.27
N ILE A 5 -11.01 6.30 -0.37
CA ILE A 5 -10.51 5.81 0.91
C ILE A 5 -11.66 5.44 1.85
N GLN A 6 -12.74 6.26 1.85
CA GLN A 6 -13.94 5.96 2.62
C GLN A 6 -14.65 4.69 2.13
N LEU A 7 -14.66 4.48 0.81
CA LEU A 7 -15.21 3.25 0.23
C LEU A 7 -14.38 2.03 0.65
N LEU A 8 -13.06 2.10 0.53
CA LEU A 8 -12.14 1.03 0.92
C LEU A 8 -12.21 0.71 2.41
N GLU A 9 -12.30 1.74 3.26
CA GLU A 9 -12.50 1.58 4.70
C GLU A 9 -13.79 0.80 4.99
N ARG A 10 -14.90 1.23 4.38
CA ARG A 10 -16.21 0.60 4.56
C ARG A 10 -16.23 -0.84 4.04
N MET A 11 -15.55 -1.13 2.93
CA MET A 11 -15.35 -2.50 2.43
C MET A 11 -14.60 -3.39 3.43
N GLY A 12 -13.67 -2.83 4.20
CA GLY A 12 -12.93 -3.57 5.23
C GLY A 12 -13.70 -3.74 6.54
N GLN A 13 -14.62 -2.83 6.85
CA GLN A 13 -15.41 -2.85 8.10
C GLN A 13 -16.73 -3.60 7.97
N ASP A 14 -17.37 -3.58 6.79
CA ASP A 14 -18.70 -4.14 6.59
C ASP A 14 -18.66 -5.53 5.93
N ALA A 15 -19.04 -6.56 6.69
CA ALA A 15 -19.09 -7.93 6.22
C ALA A 15 -20.14 -8.15 5.11
N GLN A 16 -21.17 -7.30 5.01
CA GLN A 16 -22.18 -7.37 3.95
C GLN A 16 -21.54 -7.12 2.57
N LEU A 17 -20.51 -6.26 2.52
CA LEU A 17 -19.78 -5.91 1.30
C LEU A 17 -18.80 -6.99 0.84
N GLN A 18 -18.75 -8.14 1.52
CA GLN A 18 -18.08 -9.33 0.98
C GLN A 18 -18.93 -10.05 -0.08
N ASP A 19 -20.24 -9.78 -0.13
CA ASP A 19 -21.07 -10.26 -1.23
C ASP A 19 -20.74 -9.50 -2.53
N ALA A 20 -20.44 -10.23 -3.60
CA ALA A 20 -20.01 -9.65 -4.86
C ALA A 20 -21.07 -8.72 -5.49
N GLN A 21 -22.35 -9.01 -5.27
CA GLN A 21 -23.44 -8.23 -5.85
C GLN A 21 -23.65 -6.92 -5.08
N GLN A 22 -23.59 -6.97 -3.75
CA GLN A 22 -23.63 -5.77 -2.92
C GLN A 22 -22.40 -4.88 -3.13
N LEU A 23 -21.21 -5.48 -3.21
CA LEU A 23 -19.98 -4.76 -3.49
C LEU A 23 -20.01 -4.03 -4.83
N ALA A 24 -20.45 -4.71 -5.90
CA ALA A 24 -20.56 -4.11 -7.22
C ALA A 24 -21.55 -2.93 -7.23
N GLN A 25 -22.63 -3.02 -6.44
CA GLN A 25 -23.62 -1.95 -6.33
C GLN A 25 -23.06 -0.73 -5.60
N GLU A 26 -22.31 -0.93 -4.51
CA GLU A 26 -21.62 0.14 -3.80
C GLU A 26 -20.55 0.84 -4.66
N ILE A 27 -19.73 0.07 -5.38
CA ILE A 27 -18.72 0.63 -6.31
C ILE A 27 -19.38 1.47 -7.40
N ALA A 28 -20.53 1.01 -7.93
CA ALA A 28 -21.27 1.75 -8.95
C ALA A 28 -21.78 3.10 -8.44
N GLN A 29 -22.28 3.15 -7.20
CA GLN A 29 -22.84 4.34 -6.57
C GLN A 29 -21.78 5.31 -6.04
N ALA A 30 -20.56 4.84 -5.78
CA ALA A 30 -19.49 5.66 -5.26
C ALA A 30 -19.08 6.79 -6.22
N GLU A 31 -18.85 7.99 -5.67
CA GLU A 31 -18.35 9.16 -6.40
C GLU A 31 -16.83 9.11 -6.55
N ILE A 32 -16.36 8.11 -7.31
CA ILE A 32 -14.95 7.81 -7.60
C ILE A 32 -14.74 7.73 -9.12
N SER A 33 -13.47 7.81 -9.57
CA SER A 33 -13.14 7.82 -11.00
C SER A 33 -13.54 6.52 -11.70
N ALA A 34 -13.71 6.57 -13.01
CA ALA A 34 -14.05 5.37 -13.79
C ALA A 34 -12.93 4.32 -13.70
N GLU A 35 -11.69 4.78 -13.70
CA GLU A 35 -10.49 3.97 -13.54
C GLU A 35 -10.47 3.26 -12.18
N GLN A 36 -10.80 3.96 -11.08
CA GLN A 36 -10.93 3.39 -9.75
C GLN A 36 -12.05 2.33 -9.69
N LYS A 37 -13.22 2.60 -10.29
CA LYS A 37 -14.32 1.62 -10.36
C LYS A 37 -13.90 0.37 -11.10
N GLN A 38 -13.23 0.53 -12.24
CA GLN A 38 -12.74 -0.59 -13.04
C GLN A 38 -11.72 -1.42 -12.26
N ALA A 39 -10.79 -0.77 -11.57
CA ALA A 39 -9.78 -1.43 -10.74
C ALA A 39 -10.43 -2.23 -9.59
N LEU A 40 -11.44 -1.66 -8.92
CA LEU A 40 -12.16 -2.34 -7.84
C LEU A 40 -12.98 -3.54 -8.36
N VAL A 41 -13.71 -3.39 -9.47
CA VAL A 41 -14.51 -4.48 -10.06
C VAL A 41 -13.63 -5.64 -10.54
N ASN A 42 -12.48 -5.33 -11.15
CA ASN A 42 -11.55 -6.34 -11.64
C ASN A 42 -10.62 -6.89 -10.53
N GLN A 43 -10.75 -6.39 -9.30
CA GLN A 43 -9.83 -6.67 -8.18
C GLN A 43 -8.35 -6.42 -8.55
N ASP A 44 -8.10 -5.42 -9.41
CA ASP A 44 -6.77 -5.05 -9.88
C ASP A 44 -6.09 -4.13 -8.87
N ALA A 45 -5.46 -4.73 -7.87
CA ALA A 45 -4.72 -4.01 -6.84
C ALA A 45 -3.54 -3.19 -7.40
N GLN A 46 -2.93 -3.60 -8.52
CA GLN A 46 -1.79 -2.87 -9.11
C GLN A 46 -2.26 -1.58 -9.77
N ALA A 47 -3.36 -1.64 -10.53
CA ALA A 47 -4.00 -0.46 -11.10
C ALA A 47 -4.45 0.51 -10.00
N LEU A 48 -5.03 -0.02 -8.92
CA LEU A 48 -5.48 0.79 -7.78
C LEU A 48 -4.30 1.44 -7.03
N HIS A 49 -3.19 0.74 -6.81
CA HIS A 49 -1.99 1.33 -6.21
C HIS A 49 -1.42 2.46 -7.05
N LYS A 50 -1.38 2.30 -8.38
CA LYS A 50 -0.89 3.33 -9.29
C LYS A 50 -1.78 4.58 -9.29
N GLU A 51 -3.09 4.40 -9.22
CA GLU A 51 -4.05 5.51 -9.24
C GLU A 51 -4.07 6.24 -7.89
N LEU A 52 -3.90 5.51 -6.78
CA LEU A 52 -3.77 6.07 -5.44
C LEU A 52 -2.34 6.58 -5.11
N ASP A 53 -1.40 6.44 -6.05
CA ASP A 53 0.03 6.76 -5.89
C ASP A 53 0.66 6.12 -4.63
N VAL A 54 0.25 4.88 -4.33
CA VAL A 54 0.76 4.11 -3.18
C VAL A 54 2.06 3.44 -3.59
N CYS A 55 3.18 4.09 -3.30
CA CYS A 55 4.51 3.51 -3.44
C CYS A 55 4.92 2.80 -2.13
N PRO A 56 5.10 1.47 -2.10
CA PRO A 56 5.68 0.81 -0.94
C PRO A 56 7.18 1.11 -0.89
N ASP A 57 7.58 2.09 -0.08
CA ASP A 57 8.98 2.29 0.31
C ASP A 57 9.37 1.24 1.36
N VAL A 58 9.56 -0.01 0.91
CA VAL A 58 10.10 -1.09 1.75
C VAL A 58 11.53 -1.35 1.35
N VAL A 59 12.44 -1.19 2.30
CA VAL A 59 13.85 -1.38 2.03
C VAL A 59 14.45 -2.14 3.19
N CYS A 60 15.45 -2.93 2.84
CA CYS A 60 16.34 -3.55 3.77
C CYS A 60 17.77 -3.15 3.40
N LEU A 61 18.47 -2.47 4.31
CA LEU A 61 19.92 -2.22 4.23
C LEU A 61 20.64 -3.48 4.73
N MET A 62 21.38 -4.15 3.85
CA MET A 62 22.33 -5.19 4.26
C MET A 62 23.72 -4.56 4.33
N VAL A 63 24.25 -4.44 5.55
CA VAL A 63 25.63 -4.01 5.78
C VAL A 63 26.51 -5.26 5.74
N PRO A 64 27.62 -5.30 5.00
CA PRO A 64 28.59 -6.38 5.12
C PRO A 64 29.08 -6.46 6.57
N ASP A 65 29.27 -7.69 7.06
CA ASP A 65 29.82 -7.94 8.38
C ASP A 65 31.20 -7.26 8.44
N LYS A 66 31.35 -6.25 9.31
CA LYS A 66 32.65 -5.64 9.57
C LYS A 66 33.44 -6.68 10.36
N PRO A 67 34.72 -6.96 10.03
CA PRO A 67 35.57 -7.70 10.96
C PRO A 67 35.53 -6.97 12.30
N ASP A 68 35.26 -7.73 13.35
CA ASP A 68 35.09 -7.33 14.77
C ASP A 68 36.17 -6.31 15.19
N GLU A 69 35.86 -5.02 15.03
CA GLU A 69 36.58 -3.94 15.70
C GLU A 69 35.72 -3.52 16.88
N PRO A 70 36.29 -3.41 18.10
CA PRO A 70 35.52 -3.22 19.32
C PRO A 70 34.67 -1.95 19.24
N ASP A 71 33.38 -2.11 19.51
CA ASP A 71 32.38 -1.05 19.58
C ASP A 71 32.81 0.05 20.58
N GLU A 72 33.17 1.23 20.08
CA GLU A 72 33.04 2.46 20.85
C GLU A 72 31.63 3.02 20.63
N ASP A 73 30.82 2.77 21.65
CA ASP A 73 29.49 3.31 21.95
C ASP A 73 29.26 4.73 21.39
N ASN A 74 28.28 4.89 20.49
CA ASN A 74 27.54 6.15 20.42
C ASN A 74 26.09 5.94 19.96
N ASP A 75 25.24 6.49 20.81
CA ASP A 75 23.79 6.52 20.84
C ASP A 75 23.19 7.38 19.69
N ASP A 76 21.89 7.16 19.43
CA ASP A 76 20.91 8.06 18.80
C ASP A 76 20.57 7.98 17.27
N LYS A 77 19.58 7.11 16.96
CA LYS A 77 18.37 7.32 16.10
C LYS A 77 18.49 7.52 14.56
N PRO A 78 17.38 7.48 13.76
CA PRO A 78 16.85 6.27 13.13
C PRO A 78 16.69 6.36 11.59
N ASP A 79 16.53 5.17 10.99
CA ASP A 79 15.77 4.84 9.76
C ASP A 79 15.87 5.76 8.52
N GLU A 80 16.63 5.33 7.51
CA GLU A 80 16.17 5.57 6.13
C GLU A 80 16.62 4.48 5.17
N VAL A 81 15.81 4.32 4.15
CA VAL A 81 15.40 3.06 3.61
C VAL A 81 15.38 3.29 2.07
N GLN A 82 16.34 2.80 1.23
CA GLN A 82 16.27 2.37 -0.22
C GLN A 82 17.42 1.37 -0.56
N LEU A 83 17.30 0.13 -1.06
CA LEU A 83 16.56 -0.58 -2.15
C LEU A 83 17.15 -0.43 -3.57
N LYS A 84 17.42 -1.62 -4.18
CA LYS A 84 17.58 -2.02 -5.61
C LYS A 84 18.97 -1.85 -6.27
N ARG A 85 19.64 -2.98 -6.54
CA ARG A 85 19.60 -3.87 -7.75
C ARG A 85 20.62 -3.42 -8.80
N LEU A 86 21.74 -4.14 -8.89
CA LEU A 86 21.99 -5.18 -9.89
C LEU A 86 21.80 -4.72 -11.35
N ALA A 87 22.93 -4.37 -11.97
CA ALA A 87 23.29 -4.72 -13.34
C ALA A 87 24.72 -5.28 -13.30
#